data_AF-A0A356KWM2-F1
#
_entry.id   AF-A0A356KWM2-F1
#
_cell.length_a   1.000
_cell.length_b   1.000
_cell.length_c   1.000
_cell.angle_alpha   90.00
_cell.angle_beta   90.00
_cell.angle_gamma   90.00
#
_symmetry.space_group_name_H-M   'P 1'
#
loop_
_entity.id
_entity.type
_entity.pdbx_description
1 polymer ?
#
loop_
_entity_poly.entity_id
_entity_poly.type
_entity_poly.pdbx_seq_one_letter_code
_entity_poly.pdbx_strand_id
1 'polypeptide(L)' 'PQPKNWKGPYLKGEVPKDPWGQDYVYRSPGTQNPNGYDLLSPGPDAREGTEDDITNWGTSSN' A
#
# COMPACT_ATOMS: atom_id res chain seq x y z
N PRO A 1 22.85 1.77 -8.16
CA PRO A 1 23.69 1.65 -6.95
C PRO A 1 23.03 0.66 -5.99
N GLN A 2 23.72 -0.36 -5.52
CA GLN A 2 23.15 -1.26 -4.51
C GLN A 2 23.01 -0.49 -3.18
N PRO A 3 21.84 -0.52 -2.54
CA PRO A 3 21.62 0.21 -1.29
C PRO A 3 22.55 -0.33 -0.19
N LYS A 4 23.43 0.53 0.34
CA LYS A 4 24.48 0.17 1.32
C LYS A 4 23.94 -0.54 2.58
N ASN A 5 22.69 -0.29 2.95
CA ASN A 5 22.07 -0.81 4.17
C ASN A 5 21.00 -1.89 3.91
N TRP A 6 20.84 -2.34 2.67
CA TRP A 6 19.84 -3.35 2.34
C TRP A 6 20.37 -4.75 2.64
N LYS A 7 19.76 -5.43 3.61
CA LYS A 7 20.16 -6.77 4.08
C LYS A 7 19.39 -7.92 3.41
N GLY A 8 18.75 -7.65 2.27
CA GLY A 8 17.90 -8.59 1.55
C GLY A 8 16.43 -8.19 1.54
N PRO A 9 15.56 -8.98 0.89
CA PRO A 9 14.15 -8.65 0.69
C PRO A 9 13.44 -8.27 2.00
N TYR A 10 12.67 -7.18 1.98
CA TYR A 10 11.89 -6.73 3.15
C TYR A 10 10.78 -7.72 3.51
N LEU A 11 10.32 -8.50 2.54
CA LEU A 11 9.33 -9.56 2.71
C LEU A 11 10.01 -10.92 2.57
N LYS A 12 9.67 -11.83 3.49
CA LYS A 12 10.08 -13.23 3.41
C LYS A 12 9.07 -13.97 2.54
N GLY A 13 9.26 -13.92 1.22
CA GLY A 13 8.40 -14.60 0.25
C GLY A 13 7.54 -13.65 -0.57
N GLU A 14 6.37 -14.14 -0.98
CA GLU A 14 5.39 -13.37 -1.77
C GLU A 14 4.75 -12.26 -0.94
N VAL A 15 4.24 -11.24 -1.62
CA VAL A 15 3.48 -10.17 -0.98
C VAL A 15 2.19 -10.78 -0.43
N PRO A 16 1.90 -10.63 0.88
CA PRO A 16 0.64 -11.12 1.41
C PRO A 16 -0.51 -10.37 0.76
N LYS A 17 -1.58 -11.12 0.48
CA LYS A 17 -2.86 -10.53 0.07
C LYS A 17 -3.54 -9.92 1.28
N ASP A 18 -4.47 -9.02 1.01
CA ASP A 18 -5.32 -8.45 2.03
C ASP A 18 -6.28 -9.50 2.63
N PRO A 19 -7.01 -9.19 3.71
CA PRO A 19 -7.96 -10.12 4.35
C PRO A 19 -9.05 -10.65 3.41
N TRP A 20 -9.28 -10.00 2.27
CA TRP A 20 -10.28 -10.36 1.27
C TRP A 20 -9.69 -11.01 0.02
N GLY A 21 -8.38 -11.31 0.03
CA GLY A 21 -7.68 -12.00 -1.05
C GLY A 21 -7.30 -11.12 -2.23
N GLN A 22 -7.34 -9.80 -2.08
CA GLN A 22 -6.90 -8.83 -3.07
C GLN A 22 -5.44 -8.43 -2.88
N ASP A 23 -4.80 -8.04 -3.97
CA ASP A 23 -3.44 -7.53 -3.95
C ASP A 23 -3.43 -6.06 -3.48
N TYR A 24 -2.46 -5.71 -2.62
CA TYR A 24 -2.28 -4.33 -2.20
C TYR A 24 -1.80 -3.47 -3.36
N VAL A 25 -2.37 -2.27 -3.48
CA VAL A 25 -1.95 -1.30 -4.48
C VAL A 25 -0.95 -0.34 -3.87
N TYR A 26 0.26 -0.36 -4.42
CA TYR A 26 1.37 0.51 -4.02
C TYR A 26 1.71 1.51 -5.14
N ARG A 27 1.84 2.79 -4.80
CA ARG A 27 2.24 3.85 -5.75
C ARG A 27 3.34 4.72 -5.15
N SER A 28 4.42 4.94 -5.89
CA SER A 28 5.49 5.87 -5.53
C SER A 28 6.04 6.57 -6.78
N PRO A 29 6.04 7.91 -6.84
CA PRO A 29 5.53 8.86 -5.83
C PRO A 29 4.01 8.71 -5.61
N GLY A 30 3.58 8.91 -4.36
CA GLY A 30 2.16 8.84 -4.00
C GLY A 30 1.34 9.91 -4.74
N THR A 31 0.14 9.56 -5.17
CA THR A 31 -0.87 10.49 -5.68
C THR A 31 -1.41 11.37 -4.54
N GLN A 32 -1.66 10.77 -3.38
CA GLN A 32 -2.17 11.41 -2.17
C GLN A 32 -1.05 11.89 -1.26
N ASN A 33 0.09 11.17 -1.24
CA ASN A 33 1.33 11.60 -0.59
C ASN A 33 2.42 11.97 -1.62
N PRO A 34 2.47 13.22 -2.11
CA PRO A 34 3.46 13.64 -3.12
C PRO A 34 4.92 13.47 -2.64
N ASN A 35 5.15 13.56 -1.34
CA ASN A 35 6.46 13.44 -0.71
C ASN A 35 6.79 12.01 -0.24
N GLY A 36 5.94 11.03 -0.57
CA GLY A 36 6.06 9.68 -0.05
C GLY A 36 5.52 8.62 -0.99
N TYR A 37 4.80 7.67 -0.41
CA TYR A 37 4.16 6.57 -1.11
C TYR A 37 2.71 6.44 -0.67
N ASP A 38 1.94 5.87 -1.56
CA ASP A 38 0.55 5.50 -1.34
C ASP A 38 0.48 3.98 -1.27
N LEU A 39 -0.14 3.46 -0.22
CA LEU A 39 -0.47 2.06 -0.06
C LEU A 39 -1.96 1.96 0.27
N LEU A 40 -2.71 1.21 -0.53
CA LEU A 40 -4.14 0.97 -0.32
C LEU A 40 -4.52 -0.51 -0.50
N SER A 41 -5.59 -0.89 0.18
CA SER A 41 -6.29 -2.17 0.04
C SER A 41 -7.68 -1.90 -0.53
N PRO A 42 -8.08 -2.58 -1.63
CA PRO A 42 -9.42 -2.43 -2.23
C PRO A 42 -10.58 -2.90 -1.34
N GLY A 43 -10.29 -3.46 -0.16
CA GLY A 43 -11.32 -3.86 0.78
C GLY A 43 -12.15 -5.09 0.34
N PRO A 44 -13.27 -5.34 1.04
CA PRO A 44 -14.18 -6.43 0.74
C PRO A 44 -14.77 -6.43 -0.66
N ASP A 45 -14.97 -5.27 -1.28
CA ASP A 45 -15.62 -5.16 -2.58
C ASP A 45 -14.67 -5.35 -3.77
N ALA A 46 -13.36 -5.43 -3.49
CA ALA A 46 -12.28 -5.58 -4.45
C ALA A 46 -12.20 -4.45 -5.49
N ARG A 47 -12.65 -3.24 -5.15
CA ARG A 47 -12.68 -2.09 -6.06
C ARG A 47 -11.99 -0.89 -5.43
N GLU A 48 -10.97 -0.39 -6.12
CA GLU A 48 -10.37 0.88 -5.77
C GLU A 48 -11.37 2.04 -5.97
N GLY A 49 -11.33 3.01 -5.08
CA GLY A 49 -12.12 4.25 -5.11
C GLY A 49 -13.42 4.20 -4.31
N THR A 50 -13.59 3.22 -3.43
CA THR A 50 -14.79 3.02 -2.62
C THR A 50 -14.57 3.39 -1.15
N GLU A 51 -15.64 3.47 -0.38
CA GLU A 51 -15.56 3.86 1.04
C GLU A 51 -14.93 2.79 1.93
N ASP A 52 -14.86 1.54 1.45
CA ASP A 52 -14.24 0.41 2.12
C ASP A 52 -12.73 0.26 1.82
N ASP A 53 -12.18 1.14 0.99
CA ASP A 53 -10.74 1.23 0.74
C ASP A 53 -9.96 1.55 2.01
N ILE A 54 -9.00 0.69 2.35
CA ILE A 54 -8.10 0.91 3.47
C ILE A 54 -6.83 1.56 2.94
N THR A 55 -6.63 2.84 3.25
CA THR A 55 -5.52 3.65 2.71
C THR A 55 -4.55 4.12 3.80
N ASN A 56 -3.26 4.25 3.49
CA ASN A 56 -2.27 4.76 4.47
C ASN A 56 -2.34 6.28 4.68
N TRP A 57 -3.03 7.02 3.81
CA TRP A 57 -3.30 8.47 3.96
C TRP A 57 -4.67 8.77 4.57
N GLY A 58 -5.39 7.74 5.07
CA GLY A 58 -6.72 7.85 5.67
C GLY A 58 -6.82 9.08 6.57
N THR A 59 -7.78 9.94 6.24
CA THR A 59 -7.92 11.30 6.75
C THR A 59 -7.78 11.34 8.26
N SER A 60 -6.69 11.95 8.74
CA SER A 60 -6.66 12.56 10.06
C SER A 60 -7.59 13.77 10.01
N SER A 61 -8.91 13.53 10.06
CA SER A 61 -9.86 14.57 10.39
C SER A 61 -9.73 14.81 11.89
N ASN A 62 -8.91 15.81 12.24
CA ASN A 62 -8.81 16.35 13.60
C ASN A 62 -10.12 17.03 13.99
#